data_AF-A0A1F9Y7S4-F1
#
_entry.id   AF-A0A1F9Y7S4-F1
#
_cell.length_a   1.000
_cell.length_b   1.000
_cell.length_c   1.000
_cell.angle_alpha   90.00
_cell.angle_beta   90.00
_cell.angle_gamma   90.00
#
_symmetry.space_group_name_H-M   'P 1'
#
loop_
_entity.id
_entity.type
_entity.pdbx_description
1 polymer ?
#
loop_
_entity_poly.entity_id
_entity_poly.type
_entity_poly.pdbx_seq_one_letter_code
_entity_poly.pdbx_strand_id
1 'polypeptide(L)'
;MKDLEALSADADYKQAMEWLQKENGREALLCLEKAVRANPGHYLAWNNIGVLLFHANFRTEAEKAFEKAVAAEPAYLDAYVNLFYCHKDLKNQADARRVLDKIREIDPHYAELPQLEAALPPQA
;
A
#
# COMPACT_ATOMS: atom_id res chain seq x y z
N MET A 1 23.35 -14.89 3.20
CA MET A 1 22.49 -14.46 4.32
C MET A 1 21.28 -13.70 3.81
N LYS A 2 21.43 -12.66 2.97
CA LYS A 2 20.32 -11.96 2.31
C LYS A 2 19.31 -12.87 1.59
N ASP A 3 19.80 -13.95 0.95
CA ASP A 3 18.92 -14.89 0.24
C ASP A 3 18.02 -15.71 1.18
N LEU A 4 18.49 -16.01 2.41
CA LEU A 4 17.69 -16.72 3.42
C LEU A 4 16.61 -15.82 4.01
N GLU A 5 16.92 -14.53 4.19
CA GLU A 5 15.96 -13.52 4.68
C GLU A 5 14.87 -13.24 3.65
N ALA A 6 15.22 -13.14 2.37
CA ALA A 6 14.26 -13.01 1.28
C ALA A 6 13.34 -14.24 1.16
N LEU A 7 13.90 -15.45 1.21
CA LEU A 7 13.11 -16.68 1.20
C LEU A 7 12.17 -16.78 2.41
N SER A 8 12.62 -16.34 3.60
CA SER A 8 11.77 -16.27 4.78
C SER A 8 10.64 -15.25 4.60
N ALA A 9 10.93 -14.10 4.00
CA ALA A 9 9.93 -13.06 3.76
C ALA A 9 8.83 -13.55 2.81
N ASP A 10 9.19 -14.23 1.73
CA ASP A 10 8.24 -14.77 0.75
C ASP A 10 7.36 -15.87 1.38
N ALA A 11 7.93 -16.70 2.26
CA ALA A 11 7.18 -17.72 2.98
C ALA A 11 6.15 -17.11 3.95
N ASP A 12 6.56 -16.10 4.73
CA ASP A 12 5.66 -15.36 5.63
C ASP A 12 4.57 -14.61 4.82
N TYR A 13 4.92 -14.00 3.69
CA TYR A 13 3.96 -13.35 2.80
C TYR A 13 2.95 -14.36 2.24
N LYS A 14 3.41 -15.51 1.77
CA LYS A 14 2.52 -16.57 1.29
C LYS A 14 1.54 -17.02 2.38
N GLN A 15 2.04 -17.22 3.61
CA GLN A 15 1.18 -17.59 4.73
C GLN A 15 0.15 -16.50 5.06
N ALA A 16 0.52 -15.21 4.94
CA ALA A 16 -0.41 -14.11 5.07
C ALA A 16 -1.53 -14.17 4.02
N MET A 17 -1.20 -14.47 2.76
CA MET A 17 -2.20 -14.58 1.70
C MET A 17 -3.20 -15.70 1.97
N GLU A 18 -2.76 -16.83 2.54
CA GLU A 18 -3.66 -17.90 2.97
C GLU A 18 -4.61 -17.46 4.10
N TRP A 19 -4.16 -16.60 5.00
CA TRP A 19 -5.02 -16.04 6.05
C TRP A 19 -6.00 -15.00 5.51
N LEU A 20 -5.59 -14.18 4.53
CA LEU A 20 -6.47 -13.25 3.85
C LEU A 20 -7.60 -13.98 3.09
N GLN A 21 -7.30 -15.11 2.45
CA GLN A 21 -8.33 -15.96 1.81
C GLN A 21 -9.35 -16.52 2.80
N LYS A 22 -8.97 -16.67 4.07
CA LYS A 22 -9.85 -17.10 5.17
C LYS A 22 -10.51 -15.91 5.89
N GLU A 23 -10.37 -14.70 5.35
CA GLU A 23 -10.83 -13.45 5.94
C GLU A 23 -10.27 -13.18 7.35
N ASN A 24 -9.16 -13.82 7.71
CA ASN A 24 -8.53 -13.65 9.01
C ASN A 24 -7.43 -12.57 8.94
N GLY A 25 -7.87 -11.31 8.99
CA GLY A 25 -6.98 -10.15 8.89
C GLY A 25 -5.94 -10.06 10.01
N ARG A 26 -6.24 -10.57 11.21
CA ARG A 26 -5.30 -10.54 12.35
C ARG A 26 -4.09 -11.43 12.11
N GLU A 27 -4.31 -12.68 11.74
CA GLU A 27 -3.22 -13.63 11.46
C GLU A 27 -2.46 -13.22 10.18
N ALA A 28 -3.16 -12.70 9.19
CA ALA A 28 -2.53 -12.12 8.00
C ALA A 28 -1.56 -10.99 8.38
N LEU A 29 -1.98 -10.04 9.22
CA LEU A 29 -1.13 -8.94 9.66
C LEU A 29 0.15 -9.43 10.35
N LEU A 30 0.04 -10.42 11.25
CA LEU A 30 1.21 -10.99 11.95
C LEU A 30 2.22 -11.60 10.98
N CYS A 31 1.74 -12.31 9.96
CA CYS A 31 2.58 -12.88 8.91
C CYS A 31 3.21 -11.78 8.02
N LEU A 32 2.43 -10.77 7.61
CA LEU A 32 2.96 -9.65 6.82
C LEU A 32 4.04 -8.87 7.58
N GLU A 33 3.86 -8.65 8.88
CA GLU A 33 4.85 -8.00 9.73
C GLU A 33 6.16 -8.81 9.82
N LYS A 34 6.08 -10.15 9.84
CA LYS A 34 7.28 -10.99 9.76
C LYS A 34 7.96 -10.84 8.40
N ALA A 35 7.19 -10.84 7.32
CA ALA A 35 7.70 -10.66 5.97
C ALA A 35 8.48 -9.35 5.82
N VAL A 36 7.94 -8.22 6.30
CA VAL A 36 8.63 -6.92 6.20
C VAL A 36 9.79 -6.76 7.20
N ARG A 37 9.80 -7.51 8.31
CA ARG A 37 10.98 -7.58 9.20
C ARG A 37 12.13 -8.35 8.55
N ALA A 38 11.82 -9.44 7.86
CA ALA A 38 12.81 -10.24 7.13
C ALA A 38 13.30 -9.52 5.87
N ASN A 39 12.39 -8.85 5.14
CA ASN A 39 12.72 -8.04 3.98
C ASN A 39 11.99 -6.68 4.04
N PRO A 40 12.64 -5.61 4.52
CA PRO A 40 12.06 -4.27 4.56
C PRO A 40 11.68 -3.69 3.18
N GLY A 41 12.19 -4.25 2.09
CA GLY A 41 11.85 -3.88 0.71
C GLY A 41 10.68 -4.68 0.11
N HIS A 42 10.00 -5.54 0.88
CA HIS A 42 8.89 -6.34 0.37
C HIS A 42 7.63 -5.49 0.16
N TYR A 43 7.57 -4.77 -0.96
CA TYR A 43 6.53 -3.78 -1.25
C TYR A 43 5.10 -4.35 -1.21
N LEU A 44 4.88 -5.58 -1.70
CA LEU A 44 3.55 -6.24 -1.62
C LEU A 44 3.08 -6.45 -0.18
N ALA A 45 4.01 -6.76 0.74
CA ALA A 45 3.67 -6.99 2.13
C ALA A 45 3.34 -5.66 2.82
N TRP A 46 4.12 -4.61 2.56
CA TRP A 46 3.80 -3.25 3.01
C TRP A 46 2.44 -2.76 2.50
N ASN A 47 2.13 -2.99 1.22
CA ASN A 47 0.83 -2.65 0.66
C ASN A 47 -0.32 -3.37 1.39
N ASN A 48 -0.21 -4.69 1.59
CA ASN A 48 -1.25 -5.45 2.28
C ASN A 48 -1.39 -5.07 3.77
N ILE A 49 -0.30 -4.71 4.45
CA ILE A 49 -0.36 -4.13 5.80
C ILE A 49 -1.18 -2.83 5.77
N GLY A 50 -0.87 -1.95 4.82
CA GLY A 50 -1.60 -0.69 4.65
C GLY A 50 -3.09 -0.91 4.41
N VAL A 51 -3.46 -1.85 3.54
CA VAL A 51 -4.86 -2.21 3.26
C VAL A 51 -5.56 -2.69 4.53
N LEU A 52 -4.97 -3.62 5.29
CA LEU A 52 -5.54 -4.12 6.54
C LEU A 52 -5.73 -3.01 7.58
N LEU A 53 -4.74 -2.14 7.76
CA LEU A 53 -4.81 -1.00 8.68
C LEU A 53 -5.85 0.02 8.25
N PHE A 54 -5.96 0.26 6.94
CA PHE A 54 -6.99 1.14 6.37
C PHE A 54 -8.38 0.57 6.65
N HIS A 55 -8.64 -0.72 6.41
CA HIS A 55 -9.94 -1.30 6.76
C HIS A 55 -10.24 -1.29 8.27
N ALA A 56 -9.19 -1.32 9.11
CA ALA A 56 -9.31 -1.23 10.57
C ALA A 56 -9.36 0.20 11.13
N ASN A 57 -9.51 1.23 10.28
CA ASN A 57 -9.57 2.65 10.68
C ASN A 57 -8.26 3.26 11.25
N PHE A 58 -7.13 2.58 11.09
CA PHE A 58 -5.79 3.09 11.45
C PHE A 58 -5.16 3.82 10.25
N ARG A 59 -5.72 4.99 9.90
CA ARG A 59 -5.36 5.74 8.68
C ARG A 59 -3.88 6.19 8.66
N THR A 60 -3.36 6.71 9.78
CA THR A 60 -1.98 7.21 9.86
C THR A 60 -0.95 6.07 9.72
N GLU A 61 -1.26 4.90 10.27
CA GLU A 61 -0.41 3.72 10.15
C GLU A 61 -0.51 3.10 8.75
N ALA A 62 -1.71 3.13 8.15
CA ALA A 62 -1.90 2.72 6.76
C ALA A 62 -1.10 3.59 5.78
N GLU A 63 -1.15 4.91 5.94
CA GLU A 63 -0.35 5.88 5.18
C GLU A 63 1.14 5.50 5.21
N LYS A 64 1.71 5.31 6.41
CA LYS A 64 3.11 4.90 6.57
C LYS A 64 3.44 3.57 5.88
N ALA A 65 2.51 2.62 5.89
CA ALA A 65 2.72 1.33 5.24
C ALA A 65 2.70 1.48 3.70
N PHE A 66 1.77 2.26 3.15
CA PHE A 66 1.74 2.56 1.73
C PHE A 66 2.97 3.37 1.28
N GLU A 67 3.41 4.35 2.06
CA GLU A 67 4.65 5.11 1.81
C GLU A 67 5.88 4.19 1.71
N LYS A 68 5.97 3.18 2.58
CA LYS A 68 7.02 2.16 2.49
C LYS A 68 6.89 1.28 1.26
N ALA A 69 5.67 0.94 0.83
CA ALA A 69 5.44 0.18 -0.38
C ALA A 69 5.92 0.95 -1.62
N VAL A 70 5.54 2.22 -1.77
CA VAL A 70 5.96 3.05 -2.91
C VAL A 70 7.45 3.42 -2.88
N ALA A 71 8.05 3.51 -1.69
CA ALA A 71 9.49 3.70 -1.58
C ALA A 71 10.28 2.44 -1.98
N ALA A 72 9.72 1.25 -1.73
CA ALA A 72 10.34 -0.02 -2.07
C ALA A 72 10.16 -0.39 -3.55
N GLU A 73 9.01 -0.09 -4.15
CA GLU A 73 8.75 -0.25 -5.59
C GLU A 73 8.04 1.00 -6.15
N PRO A 74 8.80 1.96 -6.69
CA PRO A 74 8.26 3.22 -7.21
C PRO A 74 7.34 3.09 -8.42
N ALA A 75 7.30 1.94 -9.11
CA ALA A 75 6.38 1.69 -10.22
C ALA A 75 5.11 0.93 -9.79
N TYR A 76 4.94 0.57 -8.51
CA TYR A 76 3.80 -0.22 -8.05
C TYR A 76 2.55 0.66 -7.86
N LEU A 77 1.75 0.73 -8.91
CA LEU A 77 0.60 1.62 -9.03
C LEU A 77 -0.46 1.43 -7.93
N ASP A 78 -0.75 0.18 -7.55
CA ASP A 78 -1.77 -0.14 -6.54
C ASP A 78 -1.48 0.52 -5.18
N ALA A 79 -0.21 0.62 -4.78
CA ALA A 79 0.16 1.30 -3.54
C ALA A 79 -0.07 2.82 -3.62
N TYR A 80 0.13 3.44 -4.78
CA TYR A 80 -0.20 4.85 -4.99
C TYR A 80 -1.72 5.07 -4.96
N VAL A 81 -2.52 4.19 -5.59
CA VAL A 81 -3.99 4.27 -5.53
C VAL A 81 -4.47 4.16 -4.09
N ASN A 82 -3.95 3.20 -3.32
CA ASN A 82 -4.28 3.06 -1.91
C ASN A 82 -3.85 4.28 -1.08
N LEU A 83 -2.66 4.81 -1.31
CA LEU A 83 -2.17 6.03 -0.64
C LEU A 83 -3.03 7.25 -0.98
N PHE A 84 -3.51 7.37 -2.21
CA PHE A 84 -4.43 8.43 -2.63
C PHE A 84 -5.72 8.40 -1.80
N TYR A 85 -6.37 7.23 -1.71
CA TYR A 85 -7.57 7.08 -0.89
C TYR A 85 -7.30 7.29 0.60
N CYS A 86 -6.12 6.89 1.08
CA CYS A 86 -5.69 7.14 2.45
C CYS A 86 -5.60 8.64 2.76
N HIS A 87 -4.93 9.42 1.91
CA HIS A 87 -4.86 10.88 2.07
C HIS A 87 -6.22 11.56 1.92
N LYS A 88 -7.10 11.06 1.05
CA LYS A 88 -8.48 11.52 0.94
C LYS A 88 -9.24 11.36 2.26
N ASP A 89 -9.18 10.19 2.87
CA ASP A 89 -9.83 9.93 4.17
C ASP A 89 -9.23 10.77 5.30
N LEU A 90 -7.93 11.02 5.25
CA LEU A 90 -7.22 11.94 6.16
C LEU A 90 -7.51 13.43 5.87
N LYS A 91 -8.25 13.74 4.80
CA LYS A 91 -8.52 15.11 4.31
C LYS A 91 -7.25 15.89 3.91
N ASN A 92 -6.16 15.18 3.61
CA ASN A 92 -4.90 15.74 3.13
C ASN A 92 -4.94 15.91 1.60
N GLN A 93 -5.71 16.88 1.11
CA GLN A 93 -5.93 17.09 -0.33
C GLN A 93 -4.64 17.39 -1.11
N ALA A 94 -3.70 18.10 -0.48
CA ALA A 94 -2.42 18.43 -1.09
C ALA A 94 -1.59 17.17 -1.39
N ASP A 95 -1.54 16.23 -0.45
CA ASP A 95 -0.80 14.98 -0.63
C ASP A 95 -1.51 14.02 -1.57
N ALA A 96 -2.85 13.91 -1.49
CA ALA A 96 -3.64 13.17 -2.47
C ALA A 96 -3.37 13.68 -3.91
N ARG A 97 -3.23 14.99 -4.11
CA ARG A 97 -2.90 15.56 -5.42
C ARG A 97 -1.48 15.18 -5.88
N ARG A 98 -0.49 15.21 -4.98
CA ARG A 98 0.88 14.75 -5.30
C ARG A 98 0.91 13.28 -5.71
N VAL A 99 0.16 12.44 -5.01
CA VAL A 99 0.03 11.02 -5.33
C VAL A 99 -0.63 10.83 -6.69
N LEU A 100 -1.68 11.59 -6.99
CA LEU A 100 -2.34 11.57 -8.30
C LEU A 100 -1.38 11.95 -9.44
N ASP A 101 -0.53 12.94 -9.20
CA ASP A 101 0.51 13.31 -10.17
C ASP A 101 1.52 12.18 -10.38
N LYS A 102 1.87 11.42 -9.33
CA LYS A 102 2.69 10.20 -9.46
C LYS A 102 2.00 9.08 -10.23
N ILE A 103 0.71 8.83 -9.99
CA ILE A 103 -0.06 7.84 -10.76
C ILE A 103 -0.01 8.20 -12.26
N ARG A 104 -0.20 9.48 -12.60
CA ARG A 104 -0.14 9.98 -13.99
C ARG A 104 1.27 9.88 -14.60
N GLU A 105 2.32 10.07 -13.81
CA GLU A 105 3.70 9.89 -14.27
C GLU A 105 4.00 8.41 -14.57
N ILE A 106 3.51 7.48 -13.74
CA ILE A 106 3.75 6.03 -13.90
C ILE A 106 2.93 5.49 -15.07
N ASP A 107 1.64 5.81 -15.12
CA ASP A 107 0.75 5.40 -16.21
C ASP A 107 -0.20 6.55 -16.60
N PRO A 108 0.14 7.31 -17.66
CA PRO A 108 -0.72 8.36 -18.21
C PRO A 108 -2.07 7.85 -18.74
N HIS A 109 -2.21 6.54 -18.96
CA HIS A 109 -3.41 5.89 -19.48
C HIS A 109 -4.12 5.04 -18.44
N TYR A 110 -3.80 5.23 -17.14
CA TYR A 110 -4.44 4.50 -16.06
C TYR A 110 -5.96 4.70 -16.11
N ALA A 111 -6.69 3.59 -16.23
CA ALA A 111 -8.12 3.60 -16.54
C ALA A 111 -8.98 4.34 -15.50
N GLU A 112 -8.51 4.40 -14.25
CA GLU A 112 -9.23 5.04 -13.14
C GLU A 112 -8.78 6.49 -12.88
N LEU A 113 -7.82 7.03 -13.64
CA LEU A 113 -7.28 8.36 -13.42
C LEU A 113 -8.37 9.47 -13.42
N PRO A 114 -9.33 9.51 -14.37
CA PRO A 114 -10.42 10.50 -14.34
C PRO A 114 -11.28 10.42 -13.07
N GLN A 115 -11.49 9.22 -12.53
CA GLN A 115 -12.28 8.98 -11.33
C GLN A 115 -11.53 9.50 -10.10
N LEU A 116 -10.21 9.31 -10.03
CA LEU A 116 -9.37 9.87 -8.97
C LEU A 116 -9.29 11.40 -9.05
N GLU A 117 -9.26 11.98 -10.25
CA GLU A 117 -9.31 13.44 -10.46
C GLU A 117 -10.63 14.04 -9.95
N ALA A 118 -11.76 13.46 -10.36
CA ALA A 118 -13.09 13.89 -9.93
C ALA A 118 -13.32 13.71 -8.42
N ALA A 119 -12.51 12.86 -7.77
CA ALA A 119 -12.56 12.58 -6.36
C ALA A 119 -11.90 13.68 -5.49
N LEU A 120 -11.23 14.67 -6.08
CA LEU A 120 -10.66 15.85 -5.41
C LEU A 120 -11.42 17.13 -5.81
N PRO A 121 -11.47 18.15 -4.95
CA PRO A 121 -12.02 19.44 -5.35
C PRO A 121 -11.15 20.09 -6.45
N PRO A 122 -11.74 20.97 -7.27
CA PRO A 122 -10.98 21.77 -8.23
C PRO A 122 -9.87 22.57 -7.53
N GLN A 123 -8.75 22.79 -8.22
CA GLN A 123 -7.78 23.79 -7.78
C GLN A 123 -8.43 25.18 -7.81
N ALA A 124 -8.16 25.97 -6.77
CA ALA A 124 -8.53 27.37 -6.71
C ALA A 124 -7.74 28.21 -7.71
#